data_AF-A0A7C5U2E8-F1
#
_entry.id   AF-A0A7C5U2E8-F1
#
_cell.length_a   1.000
_cell.length_b   1.000
_cell.length_c   1.000
_cell.angle_alpha   90.00
_cell.angle_beta   90.00
_cell.angle_gamma   90.00
#
_symmetry.space_group_name_H-M   'P 1'
#
loop_
_entity.id
_entity.type
_entity.pdbx_description
1 polymer ?
#
loop_
_entity_poly.entity_id
_entity_poly.type
_entity_poly.pdbx_seq_one_letter_code
_entity_poly.pdbx_strand_id
1 'polypeptide(L)'
;YKNIVGVWGYTYKLLDTPSPQPHLLLELAELQLARSSIVELLAEIAEYEKALVNLGAEITRLKRIVSMLEKICIPRLERTIRYLSMKFDKMKHEETIRAIKIKKRIARE
;
A
#
# COMPACT_ATOMS: atom_id res chain seq x y z
N TYR A 1 -17.52 1.20 -11.38
CA TYR A 1 -16.24 1.16 -10.63
C TYR A 1 -16.52 0.68 -9.22
N LYS A 2 -15.66 -0.19 -8.69
CA LYS A 2 -15.73 -0.72 -7.33
C LYS A 2 -14.41 -0.43 -6.64
N ASN A 3 -14.44 0.16 -5.45
CA ASN A 3 -13.24 0.35 -4.65
C ASN A 3 -13.07 -0.86 -3.73
N ILE A 4 -11.92 -1.51 -3.80
CA ILE A 4 -11.56 -2.62 -2.92
C ILE A 4 -10.27 -2.23 -2.22
N VAL A 5 -10.39 -1.82 -0.94
CA VAL A 5 -9.25 -1.52 -0.06
C VAL A 5 -8.29 -0.49 -0.69
N GLY A 6 -8.84 0.55 -1.31
CA GLY A 6 -8.07 1.62 -1.95
C GLY A 6 -7.62 1.33 -3.38
N VAL A 7 -7.90 0.14 -3.92
CA VAL A 7 -7.65 -0.23 -5.31
C VAL A 7 -8.94 -0.12 -6.12
N TRP A 8 -8.91 0.66 -7.20
CA TRP A 8 -10.05 0.84 -8.09
C TRP A 8 -10.17 -0.32 -9.09
N GLY A 9 -11.32 -0.98 -9.10
CA GLY A 9 -11.71 -2.00 -10.07
C GLY A 9 -12.81 -1.51 -11.01
N TYR A 10 -12.83 -2.05 -12.22
CA TYR A 10 -13.94 -1.88 -13.16
C TYR A 10 -15.05 -2.84 -12.79
N THR A 11 -16.29 -2.40 -12.95
CA THR A 11 -17.49 -3.25 -12.80
C THR A 11 -17.97 -3.54 -14.20
N TYR A 12 -18.02 -4.81 -14.60
CA TYR A 12 -18.53 -5.18 -15.91
C TYR A 12 -20.03 -5.45 -15.81
N LYS A 13 -20.80 -4.84 -16.71
CA LYS A 13 -22.21 -5.20 -16.92
C LYS A 13 -22.31 -5.71 -18.35
N LEU A 14 -22.86 -6.91 -18.54
CA LEU A 14 -23.24 -7.37 -19.86
C LEU A 14 -24.33 -6.43 -20.38
N LEU A 15 -24.08 -5.82 -21.54
CA LEU A 15 -25.00 -4.83 -22.13
C LEU A 15 -26.23 -5.53 -22.71
N ASP A 16 -26.03 -6.70 -23.34
CA ASP A 16 -27.08 -7.54 -23.90
C ASP A 16 -26.73 -9.02 -23.70
N THR A 17 -27.73 -9.84 -23.35
CA THR A 17 -27.61 -11.29 -23.48
C THR A 17 -27.82 -11.65 -24.96
N PRO A 18 -26.96 -12.48 -25.56
CA PRO A 18 -27.09 -12.82 -26.97
C PRO A 18 -28.41 -13.54 -27.20
N SER A 19 -29.27 -12.96 -28.05
CA SER A 19 -30.61 -13.49 -28.30
C SER A 19 -30.56 -14.96 -28.74
N PRO A 20 -31.52 -15.80 -28.29
CA PRO A 20 -31.64 -17.16 -28.77
C PRO A 20 -31.75 -17.13 -30.29
N GLN A 21 -30.93 -17.93 -30.97
CA GLN A 21 -30.95 -18.00 -32.42
C GLN A 21 -32.11 -18.90 -32.83
N PRO A 22 -33.22 -18.34 -33.36
CA PRO A 22 -34.48 -19.07 -33.51
C PRO A 22 -34.46 -20.07 -34.67
N HIS A 23 -33.45 -20.00 -35.53
CA HIS A 23 -33.27 -20.88 -36.68
C HIS A 23 -32.57 -22.20 -36.33
N LEU A 24 -32.11 -22.37 -35.09
CA LEU A 24 -31.42 -23.58 -34.66
C LEU A 24 -32.42 -24.64 -34.18
N LEU A 25 -32.02 -25.90 -34.31
CA LEU A 25 -32.79 -27.09 -33.91
C LEU A 25 -33.13 -27.05 -32.41
N LEU A 26 -34.27 -27.64 -32.03
CA LEU A 26 -34.77 -27.68 -30.65
C LEU A 26 -33.77 -28.31 -29.67
N GLU A 27 -33.01 -29.32 -30.09
CA GLU A 27 -31.95 -29.96 -29.30
C GLU A 27 -30.80 -29.00 -28.93
N LEU A 28 -30.62 -27.92 -29.72
CA LEU A 28 -29.62 -26.89 -29.46
C LEU A 28 -30.14 -25.80 -28.51
N ALA A 29 -31.42 -25.81 -28.14
CA ALA A 29 -32.01 -24.81 -27.25
C ALA A 29 -31.40 -24.87 -25.84
N GLU A 30 -31.15 -26.07 -25.32
CA GLU A 30 -30.48 -26.27 -24.02
C GLU A 30 -29.05 -25.71 -24.04
N LEU A 31 -28.33 -25.90 -25.15
CA LEU A 31 -26.98 -25.34 -25.34
C LEU A 31 -27.00 -23.82 -25.45
N GLN A 32 -28.03 -23.23 -26.06
CA GLN A 32 -28.18 -21.77 -26.12
C GLN A 32 -28.41 -21.15 -24.73
N LEU A 33 -29.20 -21.82 -23.88
CA LEU A 33 -29.39 -21.40 -22.48
C LEU A 33 -28.09 -21.51 -21.67
N ALA A 34 -27.39 -22.63 -21.78
CA ALA A 34 -26.09 -22.84 -21.13
C ALA A 34 -25.03 -21.82 -21.60
N ARG A 35 -25.07 -21.41 -22.87
CA ARG A 35 -24.18 -20.37 -23.41
C ARG A 35 -24.34 -19.04 -22.68
N SER A 36 -25.58 -18.60 -22.42
CA SER A 36 -25.82 -17.31 -21.74
C SER A 36 -25.26 -17.31 -20.31
N SER A 37 -25.53 -18.38 -19.56
CA SER A 37 -25.04 -18.50 -18.17
C SER A 37 -23.51 -18.59 -18.09
N ILE A 38 -22.86 -19.28 -19.04
CA ILE A 38 -21.40 -19.34 -19.12
C ILE A 38 -20.82 -17.94 -19.39
N VAL A 39 -21.42 -17.15 -20.29
CA VAL A 39 -20.95 -15.80 -20.60
C VAL A 39 -21.09 -14.86 -19.39
N GLU A 40 -22.20 -14.97 -18.66
CA GLU A 40 -22.41 -14.23 -17.40
C GLU A 40 -21.36 -14.60 -16.35
N LEU A 41 -21.13 -15.89 -16.13
CA LEU A 41 -20.12 -16.37 -15.18
C LEU A 41 -18.70 -15.91 -15.58
N LEU A 42 -18.38 -15.96 -16.88
CA LEU A 42 -17.08 -15.53 -17.38
C LEU A 42 -16.84 -14.03 -17.14
N ALA A 43 -17.87 -13.21 -17.31
CA ALA A 43 -17.80 -11.77 -17.04
C ALA A 43 -17.53 -11.50 -15.55
N GLU A 44 -18.19 -12.22 -14.64
CA GLU A 44 -17.94 -12.12 -13.20
C GLU A 44 -16.52 -12.56 -12.84
N ILE A 45 -16.06 -13.69 -13.36
CA ILE A 45 -14.71 -14.19 -13.11
C ILE A 45 -13.66 -13.19 -13.60
N ALA A 46 -13.84 -12.63 -14.79
CA ALA A 46 -12.92 -11.62 -15.34
C ALA A 46 -12.86 -10.35 -14.46
N GLU A 47 -13.97 -9.95 -13.84
CA GLU A 47 -13.99 -8.86 -12.87
C GLU A 47 -13.10 -9.18 -11.66
N TYR A 48 -13.28 -10.35 -11.06
CA TYR A 48 -12.52 -10.79 -9.90
C TYR A 48 -11.03 -10.97 -10.20
N GLU A 49 -10.69 -11.58 -11.33
CA GLU A 49 -9.32 -11.76 -11.77
C GLU A 49 -8.61 -10.40 -11.89
N LYS A 50 -9.26 -9.43 -12.55
CA LYS A 50 -8.67 -8.10 -12.71
C LYS A 50 -8.48 -7.38 -11.38
N ALA A 51 -9.43 -7.51 -10.47
CA ALA A 51 -9.31 -6.98 -9.12
C ALA A 51 -8.12 -7.60 -8.37
N LEU A 52 -7.94 -8.92 -8.48
CA LEU A 52 -6.85 -9.64 -7.82
C LEU A 52 -5.47 -9.23 -8.35
N VAL A 53 -5.34 -9.05 -9.67
CA VAL A 53 -4.10 -8.56 -10.29
C VAL A 53 -3.75 -7.15 -9.77
N ASN A 54 -4.73 -6.24 -9.74
CA ASN A 54 -4.51 -4.88 -9.26
C ASN A 54 -4.14 -4.85 -7.77
N LEU A 55 -4.80 -5.68 -6.94
CA LEU A 55 -4.48 -5.84 -5.52
C LEU A 55 -3.07 -6.40 -5.32
N GLY A 56 -2.67 -7.40 -6.09
CA GLY A 56 -1.32 -7.98 -6.02
C GLY A 56 -0.22 -6.95 -6.32
N ALA A 57 -0.46 -6.06 -7.29
CA ALA A 57 0.45 -4.97 -7.59
C ALA A 57 0.58 -3.98 -6.42
N GLU A 58 -0.55 -3.59 -5.81
CA GLU A 58 -0.53 -2.66 -4.67
C GLU A 58 0.12 -3.29 -3.43
N ILE A 59 -0.14 -4.57 -3.15
CA ILE A 59 0.53 -5.31 -2.06
C ILE A 59 2.04 -5.31 -2.26
N THR A 60 2.51 -5.56 -3.49
CA THR A 60 3.94 -5.52 -3.81
C THR A 60 4.53 -4.12 -3.59
N ARG A 61 3.79 -3.07 -3.96
CA ARG A 61 4.17 -1.67 -3.72
C ARG A 61 4.32 -1.38 -2.23
N LEU A 62 3.32 -1.77 -1.43
CA LEU A 62 3.34 -1.59 0.02
C LEU A 62 4.48 -2.37 0.67
N LYS A 63 4.76 -3.61 0.26
CA LYS A 63 5.91 -4.39 0.74
C LYS A 63 7.24 -3.68 0.50
N ARG A 64 7.41 -3.03 -0.66
CA ARG A 64 8.63 -2.22 -0.93
C ARG A 64 8.73 -1.03 0.01
N ILE A 65 7.62 -0.33 0.27
CA ILE A 65 7.59 0.82 1.20
C ILE A 65 7.94 0.38 2.61
N VAL A 66 7.32 -0.69 3.11
CA VAL A 66 7.63 -1.28 4.43
C VAL A 66 9.10 -1.63 4.51
N SER A 67 9.66 -2.30 3.50
CA SER A 67 11.08 -2.67 3.51
C SER A 67 12.01 -1.45 3.54
N MET A 68 11.70 -0.38 2.81
CA MET A 68 12.45 0.88 2.85
C MET A 68 12.38 1.55 4.22
N LEU A 69 11.20 1.53 4.86
CA LEU A 69 11.02 2.09 6.19
C LEU A 69 11.86 1.35 7.22
N GLU A 70 11.75 0.03 7.26
CA GLU A 70 12.43 -0.83 8.21
C GLU A 70 13.96 -0.80 8.04
N LYS A 71 14.45 -0.88 6.81
CA LYS A 71 15.89 -1.07 6.57
C LYS A 71 16.66 0.24 6.40
N ILE A 72 15.99 1.32 5.99
CA ILE A 72 16.67 2.58 5.65
C ILE A 72 16.18 3.73 6.51
N CYS A 73 14.89 4.04 6.47
CA CYS A 73 14.38 5.26 7.10
C CYS A 73 14.50 5.22 8.62
N ILE A 74 13.98 4.17 9.27
CA ILE A 74 14.00 4.02 10.73
C ILE A 74 15.45 4.00 11.25
N PRO A 75 16.36 3.14 10.73
CA PRO A 75 17.75 3.11 11.23
C PRO A 75 18.51 4.42 10.97
N ARG A 76 18.18 5.17 9.91
CA ARG A 76 18.78 6.49 9.67
C ARG A 76 18.31 7.50 10.71
N LEU A 77 17.01 7.54 10.99
CA LEU A 77 16.44 8.45 11.98
C LEU A 77 16.97 8.16 13.39
N GLU A 78 17.05 6.89 13.78
CA GLU A 78 17.62 6.49 15.07
C GLU A 78 19.08 6.93 15.24
N ARG A 79 19.90 6.79 14.18
CA ARG A 79 21.28 7.29 14.18
C ARG A 79 21.34 8.81 14.35
N THR A 80 20.46 9.54 13.65
CA THR A 80 20.37 10.99 13.79
C THR A 80 19.97 11.38 15.22
N ILE A 81 18.98 10.72 15.81
CA ILE A 81 18.56 10.96 17.20
C ILE A 81 19.74 10.73 18.14
N ARG A 82 20.43 9.59 18.04
CA ARG A 82 21.59 9.28 18.89
C ARG A 82 22.70 10.32 18.77
N TYR A 83 23.01 10.73 17.54
CA TYR A 83 24.01 11.77 17.29
C TYR A 83 23.63 13.09 17.94
N LEU A 84 22.39 13.54 17.76
CA LEU A 84 21.90 14.79 18.33
C LEU A 84 21.91 14.74 19.86
N SER A 85 21.42 13.66 20.48
CA SER A 85 21.46 13.49 21.94
C SER A 85 22.89 13.60 22.48
N MET A 86 23.84 12.89 21.86
CA MET A 86 25.24 12.95 22.27
C MET A 86 25.85 14.36 22.11
N LYS A 87 25.45 15.10 21.07
CA LYS A 87 25.90 16.49 20.88
C LYS A 87 25.32 17.42 21.95
N PHE A 88 24.04 17.30 22.27
CA PHE A 88 23.42 18.09 23.34
C PHE A 88 24.05 17.82 24.71
N ASP A 89 24.33 16.56 25.04
CA ASP A 89 24.98 16.20 26.30
C ASP A 89 26.39 16.79 26.40
N LYS A 90 27.15 16.75 25.29
CA LYS A 90 28.48 17.36 25.24
C LYS A 90 28.42 18.86 25.43
N MET A 91 27.50 19.56 24.77
CA MET A 91 27.31 21.00 24.92
C MET A 91 26.95 21.37 26.37
N LYS A 92 26.04 20.60 26.99
CA LYS A 92 25.64 20.79 28.39
C LYS A 92 26.82 20.60 29.36
N HIS A 93 27.67 19.62 29.10
CA HIS A 93 28.88 19.40 29.89
C HIS A 93 29.87 20.57 29.77
N GLU A 94 30.13 21.04 28.54
CA GLU A 94 31.00 22.19 28.29
C GLU A 94 30.49 23.47 28.95
N GLU A 95 29.17 23.71 28.89
CA GLU A 95 28.52 24.82 29.58
C GLU A 95 28.64 24.73 31.10
N THR A 96 28.43 23.55 31.69
CA THR A 96 28.60 23.32 33.12
C THR A 96 30.04 23.61 33.57
N ILE A 97 31.04 23.15 32.81
CA ILE A 97 32.45 23.44 33.09
C ILE A 97 32.73 24.95 33.02
N ARG A 98 32.21 25.63 31.99
CA ARG A 98 32.36 27.09 31.85
C ARG A 98 31.76 27.84 33.05
N ALA A 99 30.57 27.46 33.48
CA ALA A 99 29.93 28.05 34.67
C ALA A 99 30.77 27.86 35.94
N ILE A 100 31.33 26.67 36.16
CA ILE A 100 32.23 26.40 37.30
C ILE A 100 33.47 27.28 37.25
N LYS A 101 34.09 27.45 36.07
CA LYS A 101 35.29 28.29 35.90
C LYS A 101 35.01 29.76 36.21
N ILE A 102 33.88 30.30 35.72
CA ILE A 102 33.46 31.68 35.99
C ILE A 102 33.24 31.87 37.50
N LYS A 103 32.50 30.96 38.14
CA LYS A 103 32.26 31.01 39.59
C LYS A 103 33.57 30.99 40.40
N LYS A 104 34.54 30.17 40.02
CA LYS A 104 35.86 30.13 40.67
C LYS A 104 36.66 31.42 40.50
N ARG A 105 36.50 32.12 39.39
CA ARG A 105 37.19 33.40 39.14
C ARG A 105 36.61 34.50 40.03
N ILE A 106 35.28 34.63 40.06
CA ILE A 106 34.59 35.61 40.91
C ILE A 106 34.90 35.38 42.40
N ALA A 107 35.01 34.13 42.85
CA ALA A 107 35.29 33.83 44.27
C ALA A 107 36.76 34.08 44.69
N ARG A 108 37.66 34.37 43.74
CA ARG A 108 39.08 34.68 44.01
C ARG A 108 39.38 36.17 43.99
N GLU A 109 38.47 36.96 43.43
CA GLU A 109 38.44 38.43 43.53
C GLU A 109 37.68 38.84 44.80
#